data_AF-A0A4Q6IJH4-F1
#
_entry.id   AF-A0A4Q6IJH4-F1
#
_cell.length_a   1.000
_cell.length_b   1.000
_cell.length_c   1.000
_cell.angle_alpha   90.00
_cell.angle_beta   90.00
_cell.angle_gamma   90.00
#
_symmetry.space_group_name_H-M   'P 1'
#
loop_
_entity.id
_entity.type
_entity.pdbx_description
1 polymer ?
#
loop_
_entity_poly.entity_id
_entity_poly.type
_entity_poly.pdbx_seq_one_letter_code
_entity_poly.pdbx_strand_id
1 'polypeptide(L)'
;MIPAALRSIRKELHPNSPVTRHATRSTAVTATGYLLGAALPFGHGYWAPLAAVMIMRPDFSQTYSRAVARLAGTVIGVGVATGALQATHAGPHLSAALAVASAGLMYLLMSSAQFVAQACIAAYVVFLLGTAGEQWTQTAPERILLTVVGGLLAMVAYAVYPAWETPRLRTLLADWLAAQGRYTAAVVRHYAEPVGKAAPDVREALLAARDARAAWHAAVARAADEPVRQRGLSRVAADDAEDALMQMGRVTMLMEAHLPERGARSVPPAARLADALRTATEKGAKAVRERRIPRWDAVRDALDDPTWSIADDPVVRHGSRMLNRCLTELSEALDPTPPSSDDRGPPQRSGT
;
A
#
# COMPACT_ATOMS: atom_id res chain seq x y z
N MET A 1 -27.84 -3.04 -7.29
CA MET A 1 -26.57 -3.25 -6.56
C MET A 1 -25.85 -4.55 -6.95
N ILE A 2 -26.55 -5.67 -7.12
CA ILE A 2 -26.00 -6.97 -7.55
C ILE A 2 -25.15 -6.92 -8.86
N PRO A 3 -25.54 -6.17 -9.92
CA PRO A 3 -24.76 -6.14 -11.17
C PRO A 3 -23.45 -5.34 -11.08
N ALA A 4 -23.35 -4.43 -10.10
CA ALA A 4 -22.13 -3.66 -9.84
C ALA A 4 -21.15 -4.50 -9.02
N ALA A 5 -21.63 -5.19 -7.98
CA ALA A 5 -20.84 -6.13 -7.20
C ALA A 5 -20.27 -7.27 -8.06
N LEU A 6 -21.08 -7.86 -8.95
CA LEU A 6 -20.63 -8.89 -9.89
C LEU A 6 -19.55 -8.39 -10.86
N ARG A 7 -19.66 -7.15 -11.35
CA ARG A 7 -18.63 -6.55 -12.21
C ARG A 7 -17.33 -6.28 -11.46
N SER A 8 -17.41 -5.81 -10.22
CA SER A 8 -16.22 -5.64 -9.37
C SER A 8 -15.55 -6.97 -9.04
N ILE A 9 -16.31 -8.00 -8.68
CA ILE A 9 -15.78 -9.35 -8.43
C ILE A 9 -15.12 -9.91 -9.71
N ARG A 10 -15.77 -9.75 -10.87
CA ARG A 10 -15.24 -10.27 -12.14
C ARG A 10 -13.98 -9.55 -12.60
N LYS A 11 -13.81 -8.26 -12.26
CA LYS A 11 -12.56 -7.52 -12.48
C LYS A 11 -11.41 -8.02 -11.60
N GLU A 12 -11.72 -8.51 -10.40
CA GLU A 12 -10.74 -9.06 -9.47
C GLU A 12 -10.48 -10.56 -9.66
N LEU A 13 -11.29 -11.28 -10.45
CA LEU A 13 -11.09 -12.68 -10.82
C LEU A 13 -9.98 -12.85 -11.87
N HIS A 14 -8.76 -12.46 -11.53
CA HIS A 14 -7.56 -12.81 -12.27
C HIS A 14 -6.47 -13.27 -11.29
N PRO A 15 -5.60 -14.23 -11.64
CA PRO A 15 -4.53 -14.74 -10.76
C PRO A 15 -3.50 -13.69 -10.27
N ASN A 16 -3.52 -12.49 -10.86
CA ASN A 16 -2.70 -11.35 -10.43
C ASN A 16 -3.43 -10.36 -9.50
N SER A 17 -4.72 -10.59 -9.19
CA SER A 17 -5.42 -9.77 -8.19
C SER A 17 -4.94 -10.11 -6.78
N PRO A 18 -4.72 -9.10 -5.91
CA PRO A 18 -4.47 -9.31 -4.48
C PRO A 18 -5.59 -10.10 -3.78
N VAL A 19 -6.84 -9.94 -4.22
CA VAL A 19 -8.03 -10.54 -3.59
C VAL A 19 -8.05 -12.05 -3.83
N THR A 20 -7.84 -12.49 -5.07
CA THR A 20 -7.80 -13.92 -5.43
C THR A 20 -6.65 -14.61 -4.72
N ARG A 21 -5.45 -14.02 -4.71
CA ARG A 21 -4.29 -14.57 -3.98
C ARG A 21 -4.54 -14.72 -2.49
N HIS A 22 -5.19 -13.74 -1.86
CA HIS A 22 -5.56 -13.83 -0.45
C HIS A 22 -6.59 -14.95 -0.22
N ALA A 23 -7.59 -15.08 -1.09
CA ALA A 23 -8.60 -16.13 -0.99
C ALA A 23 -7.97 -17.53 -1.10
N THR A 24 -7.11 -17.79 -2.09
CA THR A 24 -6.42 -19.08 -2.23
C THR A 24 -5.56 -19.40 -1.01
N ARG A 25 -4.82 -18.41 -0.50
CA ARG A 25 -4.02 -18.56 0.73
C ARG A 25 -4.90 -18.92 1.93
N SER A 26 -6.02 -18.23 2.11
CA SER A 26 -6.96 -18.47 3.21
C SER A 26 -7.53 -19.88 3.14
N THR A 27 -7.93 -20.35 1.96
CA THR A 27 -8.42 -21.71 1.77
C THR A 27 -7.33 -22.75 2.07
N ALA A 28 -6.11 -22.57 1.56
CA ALA A 28 -5.00 -23.50 1.78
C ALA A 28 -4.59 -23.58 3.27
N VAL A 29 -4.49 -22.44 3.95
CA VAL A 29 -4.17 -22.36 5.39
C VAL A 29 -5.25 -23.01 6.23
N THR A 30 -6.52 -22.74 5.92
CA THR A 30 -7.65 -23.31 6.67
C THR A 30 -7.69 -24.83 6.49
N ALA A 31 -7.52 -25.32 5.27
CA ALA A 31 -7.49 -26.76 4.98
C ALA A 31 -6.31 -27.45 5.69
N THR A 32 -5.10 -26.89 5.59
CA THR A 32 -3.89 -27.45 6.21
C THR A 32 -3.98 -27.40 7.74
N GLY A 33 -4.46 -26.28 8.29
CA GLY A 33 -4.66 -26.12 9.73
C GLY A 33 -5.71 -27.09 10.29
N TYR A 34 -6.76 -27.37 9.53
CA TYR A 34 -7.75 -28.39 9.90
C TYR A 34 -7.16 -29.80 9.90
N LEU A 35 -6.41 -30.18 8.86
CA LEU A 35 -5.77 -31.49 8.77
C LEU A 35 -4.75 -31.71 9.91
N LEU A 36 -3.95 -30.69 10.22
CA LEU A 36 -3.01 -30.74 11.36
C LEU A 36 -3.74 -30.79 12.70
N GLY A 37 -4.82 -30.03 12.86
CA GLY A 37 -5.67 -30.07 14.04
C GLY A 37 -6.31 -31.46 14.26
N ALA A 38 -6.68 -32.15 13.18
CA ALA A 38 -7.23 -33.51 13.24
C ALA A 38 -6.17 -34.59 13.49
N ALA A 39 -4.92 -34.36 13.09
CA ALA A 39 -3.81 -35.29 13.27
C ALA A 39 -3.17 -35.21 14.68
N LEU A 40 -3.34 -34.09 15.38
CA LEU A 40 -2.80 -33.91 16.73
C LEU A 40 -3.75 -34.52 17.78
N PRO A 41 -3.23 -35.16 18.84
CA PRO A 41 -4.03 -35.84 19.86
C PRO A 41 -4.71 -34.88 20.86
N PHE A 42 -4.98 -33.64 20.46
CA PHE A 42 -5.62 -32.63 21.31
C PHE A 42 -7.13 -32.64 21.01
N GLY A 43 -7.98 -32.74 22.04
CA GLY A 43 -9.45 -32.84 21.89
C GLY A 43 -10.12 -31.64 21.20
N HIS A 44 -9.34 -30.62 20.84
CA HIS A 44 -9.78 -29.29 20.41
C HIS A 44 -9.15 -28.85 19.06
N GLY A 45 -8.84 -29.79 18.17
CA GLY A 45 -8.14 -29.54 16.89
C GLY A 45 -8.74 -28.45 15.98
N TYR A 46 -10.04 -28.14 16.09
CA TYR A 46 -10.71 -27.08 15.33
C TYR A 46 -10.20 -25.66 15.67
N TRP A 47 -9.51 -25.47 16.79
CA TRP A 47 -8.98 -24.17 17.18
C TRP A 47 -7.79 -23.71 16.33
N ALA A 48 -6.99 -24.63 15.80
CA ALA A 48 -5.85 -24.28 14.94
C ALA A 48 -6.29 -23.55 13.66
N PRO A 49 -7.24 -24.07 12.84
CA PRO A 49 -7.72 -23.35 11.67
C PRO A 49 -8.46 -22.06 12.05
N LEU A 50 -9.21 -22.05 13.17
CA LEU A 50 -9.89 -20.84 13.65
C LEU A 50 -8.89 -19.73 14.01
N ALA A 51 -7.81 -20.07 14.73
CA ALA A 51 -6.75 -19.13 15.06
C ALA A 51 -6.03 -18.61 13.81
N ALA A 52 -5.72 -19.49 12.86
CA ALA A 52 -5.09 -19.12 11.61
C ALA A 52 -5.95 -18.13 10.80
N VAL A 53 -7.26 -18.37 10.66
CA VAL A 53 -8.20 -17.47 9.98
C VAL A 53 -8.36 -16.13 10.72
N MET A 54 -8.41 -16.14 12.05
CA MET A 54 -8.52 -14.90 12.84
C MET A 54 -7.26 -14.02 12.74
N ILE A 55 -6.09 -14.64 12.62
CA ILE A 55 -4.80 -13.95 12.48
C ILE A 55 -4.62 -13.44 11.05
N MET A 56 -5.03 -14.22 10.04
CA MET A 56 -4.76 -13.90 8.66
C MET A 56 -5.40 -12.58 8.21
N ARG A 57 -4.55 -11.74 7.61
CA ARG A 57 -4.95 -10.52 6.91
C ARG A 57 -4.29 -10.48 5.53
N PRO A 58 -4.76 -9.62 4.62
CA PRO A 58 -4.14 -9.44 3.31
C PRO A 58 -2.65 -9.08 3.44
N ASP A 59 -2.34 -8.18 4.37
CA ASP A 59 -0.99 -7.66 4.62
C ASP A 59 -0.20 -8.50 5.64
N PHE A 60 1.12 -8.58 5.44
CA PHE A 60 2.03 -9.28 6.36
C PHE A 60 2.06 -8.60 7.73
N SER A 61 2.32 -7.29 7.77
CA SER A 61 2.43 -6.50 9.01
C SER A 61 1.17 -6.66 9.88
N GLN A 62 0.00 -6.65 9.26
CA GLN A 62 -1.27 -6.89 9.95
C GLN A 62 -1.39 -8.34 10.45
N THR A 63 -0.97 -9.32 9.66
CA THR A 63 -1.00 -10.74 10.06
C THR A 63 -0.02 -10.99 11.22
N TYR A 64 1.19 -10.44 11.14
CA TYR A 64 2.22 -10.55 12.16
C TYR A 64 1.81 -9.87 13.47
N SER A 65 1.39 -8.60 13.41
CA SER A 65 0.92 -7.88 14.59
C SER A 65 -0.26 -8.58 15.26
N ARG A 66 -1.19 -9.14 14.48
CA ARG A 66 -2.29 -9.97 15.01
C ARG A 66 -1.82 -11.28 15.62
N ALA A 67 -0.85 -11.95 15.01
CA ALA A 67 -0.27 -13.18 15.55
C ALA A 67 0.38 -12.92 16.92
N VAL A 68 1.22 -11.88 17.00
CA VAL A 68 1.88 -11.45 18.23
C VAL A 68 0.86 -11.02 19.28
N ALA A 69 -0.11 -10.16 18.91
CA ALA A 69 -1.15 -9.71 19.83
C ALA A 69 -2.00 -10.87 20.36
N ARG A 70 -2.32 -11.86 19.53
CA ARG A 70 -3.07 -13.04 19.96
C ARG A 70 -2.24 -13.95 20.85
N LEU A 71 -0.98 -14.19 20.53
CA LEU A 71 -0.10 -15.02 21.36
C LEU A 71 0.11 -14.37 22.74
N ALA A 72 0.57 -13.13 22.76
CA ALA A 72 0.85 -12.41 24.00
C ALA A 72 -0.43 -12.17 24.81
N GLY A 73 -1.53 -11.81 24.15
CA GLY A 73 -2.85 -11.69 24.77
C GLY A 73 -3.32 -13.01 25.38
N THR A 74 -3.14 -14.14 24.70
CA THR A 74 -3.51 -15.46 25.24
C THR A 74 -2.69 -15.81 26.48
N VAL A 75 -1.37 -15.60 26.44
CA VAL A 75 -0.48 -15.89 27.58
C VAL A 75 -0.85 -15.01 28.78
N ILE A 76 -1.02 -13.70 28.58
CA ILE A 76 -1.35 -12.76 29.66
C ILE A 76 -2.76 -13.00 30.18
N GLY A 77 -3.75 -13.17 29.30
CA GLY A 77 -5.13 -13.42 29.68
C GLY A 77 -5.31 -14.71 30.47
N VAL A 78 -4.66 -15.80 30.03
CA VAL A 78 -4.65 -17.07 30.79
C VAL A 78 -3.94 -16.89 32.13
N GLY A 79 -2.77 -16.23 32.17
CA GLY A 79 -2.02 -16.01 33.40
C GLY A 79 -2.79 -15.18 34.43
N VAL A 80 -3.36 -14.05 34.01
CA VAL A 80 -4.16 -13.16 34.86
C VAL A 80 -5.42 -13.86 35.36
N ALA A 81 -6.15 -14.55 34.47
CA ALA A 81 -7.37 -15.26 34.87
C ALA A 81 -7.08 -16.40 35.85
N THR A 82 -6.03 -17.18 35.59
CA THR A 82 -5.61 -18.27 36.49
C THR A 82 -5.17 -17.73 37.84
N GLY A 83 -4.35 -16.67 37.85
CA GLY A 83 -3.91 -16.02 39.10
C GLY A 83 -5.09 -15.45 39.90
N ALA A 84 -6.06 -14.82 39.23
CA ALA A 84 -7.26 -14.30 39.86
C ALA A 84 -8.10 -15.43 40.50
N LEU A 85 -8.32 -16.53 39.78
CA LEU A 85 -9.06 -17.69 40.30
C LEU A 85 -8.38 -18.30 41.54
N GLN A 86 -7.05 -18.46 41.49
CA GLN A 86 -6.27 -19.01 42.60
C GLN A 86 -6.25 -18.09 43.83
N ALA A 87 -6.08 -16.78 43.62
CA ALA A 87 -6.06 -15.82 44.72
C ALA A 87 -7.42 -15.69 45.41
N THR A 88 -8.52 -15.75 44.64
CA THR A 88 -9.88 -15.51 45.15
C THR A 88 -10.61 -16.78 45.60
N HIS A 89 -10.07 -17.97 45.33
CA HIS A 89 -10.79 -19.25 45.49
C HIS A 89 -12.19 -19.16 44.88
N ALA A 90 -12.28 -18.58 43.68
CA ALA A 90 -13.54 -18.16 43.09
C ALA A 90 -14.52 -19.33 42.95
N GLY A 91 -15.64 -19.25 43.67
CA GLY A 91 -16.78 -20.12 43.43
C GLY A 91 -17.41 -19.87 42.05
N PRO A 92 -18.32 -20.75 41.59
CA PRO A 92 -18.91 -20.69 40.25
C PRO A 92 -19.55 -19.34 39.90
N HIS A 93 -20.16 -18.66 40.89
CA HIS A 93 -20.80 -17.36 40.70
C HIS A 93 -19.80 -16.22 40.44
N LEU A 94 -18.65 -16.22 41.13
CA LEU A 94 -17.60 -15.21 40.92
C LEU A 94 -16.92 -15.41 39.56
N SER A 95 -16.65 -16.66 39.20
CA SER A 95 -16.14 -17.03 37.87
C SER A 95 -17.10 -16.59 36.75
N ALA A 96 -18.42 -16.76 36.93
CA ALA A 96 -19.42 -16.29 35.97
C ALA A 96 -19.42 -14.76 35.84
N ALA A 97 -19.33 -14.02 36.94
CA ALA A 97 -19.28 -12.55 36.92
C ALA A 97 -18.02 -12.04 36.19
N LEU A 98 -16.85 -12.64 36.45
CA LEU A 98 -15.59 -12.32 35.77
C LEU A 98 -15.62 -12.67 34.27
N ALA A 99 -16.31 -13.75 33.89
CA ALA A 99 -16.53 -14.09 32.50
C ALA A 99 -17.37 -13.01 31.78
N VAL A 100 -18.49 -12.58 32.38
CA VAL A 100 -19.33 -11.51 31.81
C VAL A 100 -18.56 -10.20 31.68
N ALA A 101 -17.79 -9.83 32.71
CA ALA A 101 -16.95 -8.63 32.68
C ALA A 101 -15.91 -8.71 31.54
N SER A 102 -15.27 -9.87 31.36
CA SER A 102 -14.29 -10.09 30.29
C SER A 102 -14.93 -10.02 28.90
N ALA A 103 -16.13 -10.57 28.73
CA ALA A 103 -16.87 -10.47 27.47
C ALA A 103 -17.28 -9.02 27.15
N GLY A 104 -17.71 -8.25 28.15
CA GLY A 104 -18.01 -6.83 27.99
C GLY A 104 -16.76 -6.03 27.60
N LEU A 105 -15.64 -6.25 28.28
CA LEU A 105 -14.37 -5.58 27.97
C LEU A 105 -13.87 -5.93 26.57
N MET A 106 -13.98 -7.20 26.17
CA MET A 106 -13.67 -7.65 24.80
C MET A 106 -14.50 -6.86 23.79
N TYR A 107 -15.82 -6.79 23.96
CA TYR A 107 -16.71 -6.10 23.03
C TYR A 107 -16.36 -4.62 22.87
N LEU A 108 -16.08 -3.94 23.99
CA LEU A 108 -15.72 -2.51 23.99
C LEU A 108 -14.35 -2.24 23.36
N LEU A 109 -13.41 -3.16 23.48
CA LEU A 109 -12.01 -2.96 23.09
C LEU A 109 -11.64 -3.59 21.74
N MET A 110 -12.56 -4.31 21.09
CA MET A 110 -12.30 -5.04 19.85
C MET A 110 -11.87 -4.15 18.68
N SER A 111 -12.25 -2.87 18.67
CA SER A 111 -11.85 -1.89 17.65
C SER A 111 -10.60 -1.07 18.02
N SER A 112 -10.37 -0.83 19.31
CA SER A 112 -9.39 0.15 19.80
C SER A 112 -8.10 -0.48 20.31
N ALA A 113 -8.17 -1.66 20.93
CA ALA A 113 -7.06 -2.30 21.61
C ALA A 113 -7.06 -3.81 21.36
N GLN A 114 -6.69 -4.20 20.14
CA GLN A 114 -6.66 -5.58 19.66
C GLN A 114 -5.95 -6.54 20.64
N PHE A 115 -4.85 -6.10 21.26
CA PHE A 115 -4.13 -6.88 22.27
C PHE A 115 -4.97 -7.17 23.51
N VAL A 116 -5.60 -6.14 24.07
CA VAL A 116 -6.42 -6.26 25.29
C VAL A 116 -7.66 -7.10 25.00
N ALA A 117 -8.28 -6.92 23.83
CA ALA A 117 -9.40 -7.75 23.40
C ALA A 117 -9.04 -9.25 23.36
N GLN A 118 -7.85 -9.61 22.85
CA GLN A 118 -7.39 -11.00 22.86
C GLN A 118 -7.12 -11.54 24.27
N ALA A 119 -6.57 -10.71 25.16
CA ALA A 119 -6.39 -11.07 26.56
C ALA A 119 -7.73 -11.32 27.27
N CYS A 120 -8.73 -10.47 27.02
CA CYS A 120 -10.08 -10.64 27.54
C CYS A 120 -10.76 -11.92 27.01
N ILE A 121 -10.57 -12.27 25.73
CA ILE A 121 -11.07 -13.53 25.15
C ILE A 121 -10.44 -14.74 25.85
N ALA A 122 -9.13 -14.70 26.10
CA ALA A 122 -8.43 -15.78 26.77
C ALA A 122 -8.88 -15.91 28.23
N ALA A 123 -9.00 -14.80 28.95
CA ALA A 123 -9.49 -14.74 30.32
C ALA A 123 -10.94 -15.23 30.44
N TYR A 124 -11.82 -14.79 29.53
CA TYR A 124 -13.22 -15.21 29.46
C TYR A 124 -13.38 -16.73 29.43
N VAL A 125 -12.60 -17.42 28.58
CA VAL A 125 -12.68 -18.88 28.48
C VAL A 125 -12.18 -19.57 29.75
N VAL A 126 -11.12 -19.06 30.38
CA VAL A 126 -10.62 -19.59 31.66
C VAL A 126 -11.67 -19.44 32.76
N PHE A 127 -12.31 -18.28 32.84
CA PHE A 127 -13.38 -18.05 33.82
C PHE A 127 -14.61 -18.93 33.55
N LEU A 128 -15.00 -19.14 32.30
CA LEU A 128 -16.04 -20.09 31.93
C LEU A 128 -15.72 -21.52 32.39
N LEU A 129 -14.51 -22.01 32.13
CA LEU A 129 -14.10 -23.33 32.59
C LEU A 129 -14.10 -23.43 34.13
N GLY A 130 -13.72 -22.34 34.80
CA GLY A 130 -13.83 -22.22 36.26
C GLY A 130 -15.27 -22.32 36.77
N THR A 131 -16.30 -21.99 35.98
CA THR A 131 -17.71 -22.23 36.35
C THR A 131 -18.12 -23.70 36.26
N ALA A 132 -17.51 -24.45 35.33
CA ALA A 132 -17.80 -25.86 35.09
C ALA A 132 -17.05 -26.80 36.04
N GLY A 133 -16.09 -26.29 36.83
CA GLY A 133 -15.27 -27.10 37.75
C GLY A 133 -14.24 -28.00 37.06
N GLU A 134 -14.00 -27.79 35.75
CA GLU A 134 -12.99 -28.53 34.99
C GLU A 134 -11.57 -28.05 35.34
N GLN A 135 -10.60 -28.97 35.25
CA GLN A 135 -9.19 -28.66 35.49
C GLN A 135 -8.64 -27.77 34.37
N TRP A 136 -8.58 -26.46 34.64
CA TRP A 136 -7.96 -25.42 33.80
C TRP A 136 -6.52 -25.75 33.37
N THR A 137 -5.84 -26.63 34.09
CA THR A 137 -4.45 -27.07 33.85
C THR A 137 -4.28 -27.81 32.52
N GLN A 138 -5.32 -28.43 31.96
CA GLN A 138 -5.23 -29.14 30.68
C GLN A 138 -5.52 -28.20 29.49
N THR A 139 -6.53 -27.32 29.60
CA THR A 139 -6.99 -26.50 28.47
C THR A 139 -6.12 -25.25 28.23
N ALA A 140 -5.47 -24.72 29.27
CA ALA A 140 -4.58 -23.57 29.16
C ALA A 140 -3.34 -23.80 28.27
N PRO A 141 -2.51 -24.85 28.50
CA PRO A 141 -1.35 -25.12 27.65
C PRO A 141 -1.74 -25.53 26.23
N GLU A 142 -2.85 -26.26 26.05
CA GLU A 142 -3.40 -26.58 24.72
C GLU A 142 -3.70 -25.32 23.91
N ARG A 143 -4.32 -24.30 24.54
CA ARG A 143 -4.65 -23.04 23.86
C ARG A 143 -3.43 -22.24 23.43
N ILE A 144 -2.39 -22.21 24.26
CA ILE A 144 -1.13 -21.54 23.91
C ILE A 144 -0.51 -22.26 22.71
N LEU A 145 -0.42 -23.59 22.76
CA LEU A 145 0.17 -24.40 21.69
C LEU A 145 -0.61 -24.24 20.37
N LEU A 146 -1.95 -24.34 20.40
CA LEU A 146 -2.80 -24.19 19.22
C LEU A 146 -2.72 -22.78 18.62
N THR A 147 -2.52 -21.74 19.45
CA THR A 147 -2.31 -20.36 18.98
C THR A 147 -0.95 -20.20 18.31
N VAL A 148 0.10 -20.81 18.87
CA VAL A 148 1.44 -20.85 18.26
C VAL A 148 1.39 -21.59 16.92
N VAL A 149 0.76 -22.76 16.86
CA VAL A 149 0.62 -23.54 15.62
C VAL A 149 -0.15 -22.76 14.56
N GLY A 150 -1.29 -22.15 14.91
CA GLY A 150 -2.07 -21.32 13.98
C GLY A 150 -1.31 -20.09 13.49
N GLY A 151 -0.55 -19.43 14.38
CA GLY A 151 0.32 -18.30 14.03
C GLY A 151 1.46 -18.70 13.10
N LEU A 152 2.15 -19.81 13.40
CA LEU A 152 3.20 -20.37 12.55
C LEU A 152 2.66 -20.77 11.18
N LEU A 153 1.48 -21.40 11.11
CA LEU A 153 0.84 -21.73 9.84
C LEU A 153 0.57 -20.49 8.99
N ALA A 154 0.04 -19.44 9.61
CA ALA A 154 -0.22 -18.17 8.92
C ALA A 154 1.09 -17.54 8.39
N MET A 155 2.19 -17.62 9.16
CA MET A 155 3.50 -17.13 8.74
C MET A 155 4.11 -17.97 7.60
N VAL A 156 4.10 -19.30 7.73
CA VAL A 156 4.62 -20.24 6.71
C VAL A 156 3.86 -20.07 5.41
N ALA A 157 2.53 -19.94 5.45
CA ALA A 157 1.75 -19.72 4.24
C ALA A 157 2.02 -18.37 3.58
N TYR A 158 2.36 -17.33 4.36
CA TYR A 158 2.82 -16.07 3.80
C TYR A 158 4.20 -16.22 3.13
N ALA A 159 5.09 -17.03 3.70
CA ALA A 159 6.40 -17.32 3.12
C ALA A 159 6.33 -18.17 1.84
N VAL A 160 5.44 -19.17 1.79
CA VAL A 160 5.26 -20.09 0.65
C VAL A 160 4.51 -19.43 -0.51
N TYR A 161 3.54 -18.56 -0.23
CA TYR A 161 2.77 -17.85 -1.25
C TYR A 161 2.76 -16.34 -1.02
N PRO A 162 3.91 -15.68 -1.25
CA PRO A 162 4.04 -14.30 -0.89
C PRO A 162 3.38 -13.39 -1.91
N ALA A 163 2.56 -12.48 -1.41
CA ALA A 163 1.95 -11.41 -2.20
C ALA A 163 2.84 -10.15 -2.14
N TRP A 164 4.14 -10.30 -2.42
CA TRP A 164 5.08 -9.18 -2.36
C TRP A 164 4.60 -8.07 -3.31
N GLU A 165 4.47 -6.85 -2.79
CA GLU A 165 4.12 -5.69 -3.60
C GLU A 165 5.35 -4.98 -4.18
N THR A 166 6.54 -5.34 -3.71
CA THR A 166 7.82 -4.83 -4.22
C THR A 166 7.97 -4.94 -5.74
N PRO A 167 7.56 -6.04 -6.42
CA PRO A 167 7.54 -6.13 -7.88
C PRO A 167 6.50 -5.20 -8.53
N ARG A 168 5.46 -4.83 -7.80
CA ARG A 168 4.34 -3.99 -8.27
C ARG A 168 4.67 -2.50 -8.17
N LEU A 169 5.61 -2.09 -7.32
CA LEU A 169 6.04 -0.69 -7.20
C LEU A 169 6.43 -0.10 -8.56
N ARG A 170 7.29 -0.76 -9.35
CA ARG A 170 7.66 -0.26 -10.69
C ARG A 170 6.44 -0.08 -11.60
N THR A 171 5.49 -1.00 -11.54
CA THR A 171 4.26 -0.90 -12.34
C THR A 171 3.39 0.26 -11.87
N LEU A 172 3.23 0.46 -10.57
CA LEU A 172 2.45 1.58 -10.00
C LEU A 172 3.11 2.92 -10.28
N LEU A 173 4.43 3.02 -10.21
CA LEU A 173 5.18 4.22 -10.61
C LEU A 173 4.96 4.53 -12.09
N ALA A 174 5.02 3.51 -12.95
CA ALA A 174 4.74 3.65 -14.37
C ALA A 174 3.29 4.08 -14.65
N ASP A 175 2.32 3.53 -13.92
CA ASP A 175 0.91 3.90 -14.02
C ASP A 175 0.69 5.36 -13.60
N TRP A 176 1.35 5.80 -12.52
CA TRP A 176 1.33 7.17 -12.06
C TRP A 176 1.99 8.12 -13.05
N LEU A 177 3.17 7.80 -13.59
CA LEU A 177 3.83 8.56 -14.65
C LEU A 177 2.92 8.74 -15.88
N ALA A 178 2.28 7.66 -16.36
CA ALA A 178 1.39 7.74 -17.51
C ALA A 178 0.12 8.58 -17.22
N ALA A 179 -0.45 8.45 -16.01
CA ALA A 179 -1.61 9.25 -15.61
C ALA A 179 -1.26 10.74 -15.44
N GLN A 180 -0.11 11.02 -14.82
CA GLN A 180 0.42 12.37 -14.67
C GLN A 180 0.71 13.01 -16.03
N GLY A 181 1.35 12.27 -16.94
CA GLY A 181 1.61 12.73 -18.29
C GLY A 181 0.35 13.06 -19.09
N ARG A 182 -0.72 12.27 -18.95
CA ARG A 182 -2.04 12.57 -19.53
C ARG A 182 -2.65 13.86 -18.96
N TYR A 183 -2.56 14.06 -17.65
CA TYR A 183 -3.01 15.29 -16.99
C TYR A 183 -2.23 16.52 -17.47
N THR A 184 -0.90 16.44 -17.49
CA THR A 184 -0.05 17.51 -18.01
C THR A 184 -0.32 17.80 -19.48
N ALA A 185 -0.45 16.77 -20.32
CA ALA A 185 -0.78 16.93 -21.72
C ALA A 185 -2.15 17.61 -21.92
N ALA A 186 -3.16 17.27 -21.12
CA ALA A 186 -4.46 17.93 -21.16
C ALA A 186 -4.32 19.42 -20.83
N VAL A 187 -3.66 19.77 -19.72
CA VAL A 187 -3.44 21.19 -19.34
C VAL A 187 -2.71 21.95 -20.44
N VAL A 188 -1.62 21.40 -20.98
CA VAL A 188 -0.83 22.04 -22.04
C VAL A 188 -1.65 22.20 -23.34
N ARG A 189 -2.53 21.24 -23.67
CA ARG A 189 -3.42 21.32 -24.85
C ARG A 189 -4.34 22.53 -24.79
N HIS A 190 -4.88 22.86 -23.62
CA HIS A 190 -5.79 24.01 -23.44
C HIS A 190 -5.11 25.37 -23.65
N TYR A 191 -3.77 25.44 -23.65
CA TYR A 191 -3.05 26.64 -24.09
C TYR A 191 -2.97 26.77 -25.61
N ALA A 192 -3.01 25.65 -26.35
CA ALA A 192 -3.13 25.67 -27.80
C ALA A 192 -4.58 25.96 -28.23
N GLU A 193 -5.56 25.43 -27.50
CA GLU A 193 -6.98 25.55 -27.81
C GLU A 193 -7.76 26.09 -26.59
N PRO A 194 -7.81 27.42 -26.38
CA PRO A 194 -8.46 28.01 -25.20
C PRO A 194 -9.99 27.85 -25.20
N VAL A 195 -10.49 26.76 -24.60
CA VAL A 195 -11.93 26.51 -24.37
C VAL A 195 -12.44 26.99 -22.99
N GLY A 196 -11.58 27.67 -22.23
CA GLY A 196 -11.88 28.28 -20.92
C GLY A 196 -11.87 27.31 -19.74
N LYS A 197 -12.24 27.82 -18.56
CA LYS A 197 -12.05 27.13 -17.25
C LYS A 197 -12.85 25.83 -17.08
N ALA A 198 -13.88 25.60 -17.90
CA ALA A 198 -14.65 24.36 -17.88
C ALA A 198 -14.00 23.31 -18.79
N ALA A 199 -12.94 22.67 -18.28
CA ALA A 199 -12.19 21.61 -18.98
C ALA A 199 -12.45 20.23 -18.31
N PRO A 200 -13.50 19.50 -18.71
CA PRO A 200 -13.87 18.22 -18.09
C PRO A 200 -12.80 17.13 -18.29
N ASP A 201 -12.08 17.17 -19.40
CA ASP A 201 -10.95 16.31 -19.73
C ASP A 201 -9.76 16.51 -18.78
N VAL A 202 -9.42 17.76 -18.44
CA VAL A 202 -8.39 18.08 -17.43
C VAL A 202 -8.78 17.54 -16.07
N ARG A 203 -10.06 17.72 -15.69
CA ARG A 203 -10.58 17.22 -14.41
C ARG A 203 -10.53 15.69 -14.32
N GLU A 204 -10.92 14.99 -15.37
CA GLU A 204 -10.86 13.53 -15.44
C GLU A 204 -9.41 13.04 -15.33
N ALA A 205 -8.50 13.65 -16.09
CA ALA A 205 -7.08 13.30 -16.05
C ALA A 205 -6.45 13.58 -14.68
N LEU A 206 -6.81 14.69 -14.02
CA LEU A 206 -6.38 15.02 -12.66
C LEU A 206 -6.84 13.96 -11.64
N LEU A 207 -8.09 13.51 -11.71
CA LEU A 207 -8.60 12.48 -10.82
C LEU A 207 -7.86 11.15 -11.04
N ALA A 208 -7.65 10.75 -12.29
CA ALA A 208 -6.88 9.55 -12.61
C ALA A 208 -5.42 9.63 -12.10
N ALA A 209 -4.77 10.79 -12.19
CA ALA A 209 -3.43 11.02 -11.66
C ALA A 209 -3.39 10.94 -10.12
N ARG A 210 -4.42 11.46 -9.44
CA ARG A 210 -4.57 11.38 -7.98
C ARG A 210 -4.80 9.95 -7.50
N ASP A 211 -5.63 9.19 -8.20
CA ASP A 211 -5.89 7.77 -7.88
C ASP A 211 -4.62 6.93 -8.05
N ALA A 212 -3.87 7.14 -9.14
CA ALA A 212 -2.60 6.46 -9.38
C ALA A 212 -1.55 6.81 -8.32
N ARG A 213 -1.47 8.09 -7.91
CA ARG A 213 -0.61 8.53 -6.81
C ARG A 213 -1.00 7.89 -5.49
N ALA A 214 -2.29 7.85 -5.15
CA ALA A 214 -2.75 7.22 -3.91
C ALA A 214 -2.40 5.72 -3.87
N ALA A 215 -2.53 5.03 -5.02
CA ALA A 215 -2.14 3.64 -5.15
C ALA A 215 -0.62 3.42 -4.95
N TRP A 216 0.22 4.32 -5.48
CA TRP A 216 1.67 4.32 -5.23
C TRP A 216 1.99 4.49 -3.74
N HIS A 217 1.45 5.53 -3.10
CA HIS A 217 1.65 5.82 -1.68
C HIS A 217 1.26 4.63 -0.78
N ALA A 218 0.09 4.03 -1.04
CA ALA A 218 -0.38 2.87 -0.30
C ALA A 218 0.52 1.63 -0.49
N ALA A 219 1.16 1.49 -1.66
CA ALA A 219 2.09 0.39 -1.93
C ALA A 219 3.48 0.63 -1.31
N VAL A 220 3.99 1.87 -1.34
CA VAL A 220 5.26 2.22 -0.68
C VAL A 220 5.15 2.03 0.83
N ALA A 221 4.06 2.47 1.45
CA ALA A 221 3.80 2.25 2.88
C ALA A 221 3.78 0.76 3.24
N ARG A 222 3.15 -0.07 2.40
CA ARG A 222 3.12 -1.54 2.63
C ARG A 222 4.47 -2.21 2.40
N ALA A 223 5.23 -1.77 1.40
CA ALA A 223 6.58 -2.26 1.13
C ALA A 223 7.59 -1.87 2.22
N ALA A 224 7.35 -0.78 2.96
CA ALA A 224 8.22 -0.37 4.07
C ALA A 224 8.26 -1.40 5.21
N ASP A 225 7.14 -2.10 5.42
CA ASP A 225 6.92 -3.10 6.46
C ASP A 225 7.19 -4.56 6.00
N GLU A 226 7.60 -4.77 4.74
CA GLU A 226 7.89 -6.11 4.22
C GLU A 226 9.24 -6.64 4.77
N PRO A 227 9.28 -7.85 5.39
CA PRO A 227 10.48 -8.38 6.05
C PRO A 227 11.57 -8.83 5.07
N VAL A 228 11.23 -9.17 3.82
CA VAL A 228 12.18 -9.62 2.80
C VAL A 228 12.27 -8.55 1.72
N ARG A 229 13.44 -7.91 1.63
CA ARG A 229 13.74 -6.94 0.56
C ARG A 229 13.98 -7.69 -0.75
N GLN A 230 12.96 -7.79 -1.59
CA GLN A 230 13.13 -8.35 -2.94
C GLN A 230 13.86 -7.37 -3.87
N ARG A 231 14.48 -7.89 -4.94
CA ARG A 231 15.20 -7.14 -6.00
C ARG A 231 14.21 -6.28 -6.84
N GLY A 232 13.81 -5.14 -6.28
CA GLY A 232 12.92 -4.13 -6.88
C GLY A 232 13.57 -2.77 -7.07
N LEU A 233 12.77 -1.69 -7.02
CA LEU A 233 13.27 -0.31 -6.94
C LEU A 233 14.00 -0.13 -5.60
N SER A 234 15.15 0.56 -5.56
CA SER A 234 15.77 0.92 -4.27
C SER A 234 14.90 1.96 -3.55
N ARG A 235 15.01 2.08 -2.21
CA ARG A 235 14.25 3.10 -1.46
C ARG A 235 14.60 4.52 -1.95
N VAL A 236 15.89 4.80 -2.13
CA VAL A 236 16.38 6.09 -2.67
C VAL A 236 15.77 6.36 -4.05
N ALA A 237 15.82 5.40 -4.97
CA ALA A 237 15.21 5.55 -6.30
C ALA A 237 13.68 5.73 -6.24
N ALA A 238 13.01 5.18 -5.23
CA ALA A 238 11.56 5.34 -5.04
C ALA A 238 11.22 6.74 -4.54
N ASP A 239 11.96 7.22 -3.55
CA ASP A 239 11.79 8.54 -2.96
C ASP A 239 12.10 9.63 -4.00
N ASP A 240 13.24 9.52 -4.71
CA ASP A 240 13.66 10.49 -5.73
C ASP A 240 12.67 10.51 -6.92
N ALA A 241 12.20 9.33 -7.38
CA ALA A 241 11.21 9.24 -8.45
C ALA A 241 9.85 9.80 -8.03
N GLU A 242 9.47 9.60 -6.77
CA GLU A 242 8.27 10.19 -6.20
C GLU A 242 8.35 11.71 -6.17
N ASP A 243 9.47 12.27 -5.69
CA ASP A 243 9.70 13.71 -5.65
C ASP A 243 9.63 14.33 -7.05
N ALA A 244 10.24 13.71 -8.05
CA ALA A 244 10.17 14.16 -9.44
C ALA A 244 8.73 14.22 -9.98
N LEU A 245 7.93 13.17 -9.78
CA LEU A 245 6.52 13.14 -10.23
C LEU A 245 5.63 14.08 -9.42
N MET A 246 5.95 14.29 -8.14
CA MET A 246 5.29 15.28 -7.28
C MET A 246 5.53 16.70 -7.78
N GLN A 247 6.76 17.04 -8.10
CA GLN A 247 7.12 18.34 -8.67
C GLN A 247 6.45 18.54 -10.03
N MET A 248 6.46 17.54 -10.91
CA MET A 248 5.73 17.57 -12.19
C MET A 248 4.24 17.89 -11.98
N GLY A 249 3.62 17.31 -10.94
CA GLY A 249 2.22 17.59 -10.57
C GLY A 249 1.99 19.01 -10.08
N ARG A 250 2.90 19.56 -9.27
CA ARG A 250 2.84 20.95 -8.79
C ARG A 250 2.97 21.94 -9.95
N VAL A 251 3.90 21.71 -10.86
CA VAL A 251 4.07 22.53 -12.07
C VAL A 251 2.81 22.47 -12.92
N THR A 252 2.24 21.28 -13.13
CA THR A 252 1.00 21.12 -13.90
C THR A 252 -0.18 21.85 -13.23
N MET A 253 -0.32 21.76 -11.91
CA MET A 253 -1.35 22.48 -11.16
C MET A 253 -1.18 24.01 -11.25
N LEU A 254 0.07 24.51 -11.23
CA LEU A 254 0.34 25.93 -11.42
C LEU A 254 -0.05 26.39 -12.83
N MET A 255 0.24 25.58 -13.84
CA MET A 255 -0.20 25.84 -15.22
C MET A 255 -1.73 25.75 -15.35
N GLU A 256 -2.39 24.81 -14.67
CA GLU A 256 -3.85 24.70 -14.65
C GLU A 256 -4.50 25.95 -14.05
N ALA A 257 -3.91 26.51 -12.99
CA ALA A 257 -4.41 27.73 -12.34
C ALA A 257 -4.38 28.97 -13.27
N HIS A 258 -3.52 28.96 -14.29
CA HIS A 258 -3.36 30.03 -15.27
C HIS A 258 -3.97 29.67 -16.63
N LEU A 259 -4.89 28.70 -16.68
CA LEU A 259 -5.52 28.32 -17.94
C LEU A 259 -6.18 29.54 -18.62
N PRO A 260 -5.94 29.71 -19.93
CA PRO A 260 -6.46 30.85 -20.67
C PRO A 260 -7.99 30.82 -20.76
N GLU A 261 -8.61 32.00 -20.71
CA GLU A 261 -10.06 32.14 -20.87
C GLU A 261 -10.50 31.87 -22.33
N ARG A 262 -11.81 31.65 -22.55
CA ARG A 262 -12.35 31.46 -23.91
C ARG A 262 -12.02 32.66 -24.77
N GLY A 263 -11.43 32.41 -25.95
CA GLY A 263 -11.06 33.47 -26.89
C GLY A 263 -9.72 34.16 -26.59
N ALA A 264 -8.97 33.70 -25.59
CA ALA A 264 -7.59 34.11 -25.40
C ALA A 264 -6.69 33.69 -26.58
N ARG A 265 -5.50 34.28 -26.64
CA ARG A 265 -4.52 33.99 -27.70
C ARG A 265 -4.09 32.52 -27.62
N SER A 266 -4.27 31.80 -28.73
CA SER A 266 -3.78 30.43 -28.90
C SER A 266 -2.25 30.40 -28.95
N VAL A 267 -1.65 29.35 -28.37
CA VAL A 267 -0.22 29.02 -28.45
C VAL A 267 -0.05 27.71 -29.24
N PRO A 268 0.02 27.74 -30.58
CA PRO A 268 0.09 26.53 -31.41
C PRO A 268 1.23 25.55 -31.07
N PRO A 269 2.45 25.99 -30.69
CA PRO A 269 3.52 25.07 -30.27
C PRO A 269 3.13 24.17 -29.08
N ALA A 270 2.22 24.63 -28.21
CA ALA A 270 1.75 23.86 -27.05
C ALA A 270 0.99 22.58 -27.47
N ALA A 271 0.33 22.56 -28.63
CA ALA A 271 -0.34 21.36 -29.15
C ALA A 271 0.66 20.22 -29.38
N ARG A 272 1.79 20.52 -30.03
CA ARG A 272 2.84 19.53 -30.30
C ARG A 272 3.50 19.05 -29.01
N LEU A 273 3.75 19.97 -28.07
CA LEU A 273 4.27 19.62 -26.76
C LEU A 273 3.31 18.71 -25.98
N ALA A 274 2.00 18.97 -26.01
CA ALA A 274 1.01 18.11 -25.36
C ALA A 274 1.03 16.67 -25.92
N ASP A 275 1.12 16.52 -27.24
CA ASP A 275 1.25 15.20 -27.88
C ASP A 275 2.57 14.50 -27.53
N ALA A 276 3.67 15.26 -27.50
CA ALA A 276 4.97 14.77 -27.08
C ALA A 276 4.95 14.29 -25.63
N LEU A 277 4.39 15.07 -24.70
CA LEU A 277 4.25 14.71 -23.29
C LEU A 277 3.42 13.43 -23.11
N ARG A 278 2.24 13.35 -23.75
CA ARG A 278 1.39 12.15 -23.69
C ARG A 278 2.13 10.91 -24.20
N THR A 279 2.72 10.99 -25.38
CA THR A 279 3.38 9.86 -26.01
C THR A 279 4.65 9.45 -25.28
N ALA A 280 5.46 10.43 -24.85
CA ALA A 280 6.72 10.17 -24.18
C ALA A 280 6.50 9.60 -22.78
N THR A 281 5.53 10.08 -22.01
CA THR A 281 5.18 9.53 -20.69
C THR A 281 4.58 8.13 -20.77
N GLU A 282 3.79 7.82 -21.80
CA GLU A 282 3.32 6.44 -22.07
C GLU A 282 4.48 5.49 -22.42
N LYS A 283 5.40 5.92 -23.30
CA LYS A 283 6.62 5.17 -23.64
C LYS A 283 7.55 5.03 -22.44
N GLY A 284 7.66 6.07 -21.62
CA GLY A 284 8.45 6.11 -20.39
C GLY A 284 7.89 5.14 -19.36
N ALA A 285 6.57 5.11 -19.16
CA ALA A 285 5.91 4.13 -18.31
C ALA A 285 6.19 2.69 -18.76
N LYS A 286 6.16 2.43 -20.08
CA LYS A 286 6.58 1.12 -20.63
C LYS A 286 8.05 0.80 -20.32
N ALA A 287 8.95 1.78 -20.47
CA ALA A 287 10.37 1.61 -20.14
C ALA A 287 10.58 1.28 -18.66
N VAL A 288 9.90 1.99 -17.75
CA VAL A 288 9.96 1.77 -16.29
C VAL A 288 9.57 0.33 -15.94
N ARG A 289 8.49 -0.19 -16.55
CA ARG A 289 8.01 -1.57 -16.38
C ARG A 289 9.04 -2.60 -16.88
N GLU A 290 9.69 -2.30 -17.99
CA GLU A 290 10.74 -3.14 -18.59
C GLU A 290 12.13 -2.95 -17.97
N ARG A 291 12.24 -2.17 -16.88
CA ARG A 291 13.52 -1.85 -16.20
C ARG A 291 14.52 -1.11 -17.11
N ARG A 292 14.03 -0.34 -18.07
CA ARG A 292 14.81 0.57 -18.91
C ARG A 292 14.66 2.00 -18.41
N ILE A 293 15.69 2.81 -18.60
CA ILE A 293 15.65 4.24 -18.28
C ILE A 293 14.76 4.94 -19.32
N PRO A 294 13.73 5.69 -18.91
CA PRO A 294 12.89 6.43 -19.85
C PRO A 294 13.68 7.57 -20.50
N ARG A 295 13.31 7.92 -21.74
CA ARG A 295 13.94 9.01 -22.49
C ARG A 295 12.89 10.00 -22.96
N TRP A 296 13.23 11.28 -22.96
CA TRP A 296 12.30 12.39 -23.20
C TRP A 296 12.69 13.23 -24.41
N ASP A 297 13.40 12.64 -25.37
CA ASP A 297 13.90 13.33 -26.56
C ASP A 297 12.77 14.02 -27.31
N ALA A 298 11.63 13.36 -27.51
CA ALA A 298 10.46 13.96 -28.14
C ALA A 298 9.90 15.19 -27.39
N VAL A 299 10.04 15.26 -26.06
CA VAL A 299 9.62 16.43 -25.26
C VAL A 299 10.63 17.56 -25.42
N ARG A 300 11.94 17.26 -25.43
CA ARG A 300 12.99 18.24 -25.73
C ARG A 300 12.85 18.81 -27.14
N ASP A 301 12.69 17.95 -28.14
CA ASP A 301 12.50 18.37 -29.53
C ASP A 301 11.29 19.29 -29.70
N ALA A 302 10.20 19.02 -28.97
CA ALA A 302 9.00 19.88 -28.98
C ALA A 302 9.22 21.22 -28.25
N LEU A 303 10.13 21.29 -27.28
CA LEU A 303 10.52 22.53 -26.58
C LEU A 303 11.50 23.39 -27.37
N ASP A 304 12.36 22.75 -28.16
CA ASP A 304 13.37 23.40 -28.99
C ASP A 304 12.82 23.83 -30.36
N ASP A 305 11.52 23.65 -30.58
CA ASP A 305 10.85 23.98 -31.83
C ASP A 305 11.00 25.48 -32.20
N PRO A 306 11.50 25.83 -33.39
CA PRO A 306 11.69 27.24 -33.79
C PRO A 306 10.40 28.07 -33.85
N THR A 307 9.23 27.42 -33.86
CA THR A 307 7.93 28.10 -33.87
C THR A 307 7.57 28.74 -32.52
N TRP A 308 8.30 28.43 -31.45
CA TRP A 308 8.16 29.15 -30.18
C TRP A 308 8.54 30.63 -30.38
N SER A 309 7.55 31.52 -30.25
CA SER A 309 7.72 32.96 -30.34
C SER A 309 8.09 33.59 -28.99
N ILE A 310 8.75 34.74 -29.04
CA ILE A 310 9.00 35.58 -27.84
C ILE A 310 7.67 36.02 -27.19
N ALA A 311 6.60 36.09 -27.97
CA ALA A 311 5.26 36.47 -27.51
C ALA A 311 4.41 35.30 -26.97
N ASP A 312 4.98 34.09 -26.86
CA ASP A 312 4.29 32.95 -26.27
C ASP A 312 4.11 33.13 -24.76
N ASP A 313 3.05 32.52 -24.23
CA ASP A 313 2.68 32.65 -22.81
C ASP A 313 3.85 32.24 -21.89
N PRO A 314 4.34 33.15 -21.02
CA PRO A 314 5.49 32.89 -20.15
C PRO A 314 5.24 31.72 -19.20
N VAL A 315 3.98 31.47 -18.82
CA VAL A 315 3.59 30.36 -17.95
C VAL A 315 3.82 29.03 -18.66
N VAL A 316 3.38 28.92 -19.92
CA VAL A 316 3.59 27.69 -20.72
C VAL A 316 5.07 27.46 -20.93
N ARG A 317 5.82 28.50 -21.31
CA ARG A 317 7.24 28.34 -21.63
C ARG A 317 8.07 27.96 -20.40
N HIS A 318 7.85 28.62 -19.26
CA HIS A 318 8.57 28.30 -18.03
C HIS A 318 8.12 26.95 -17.45
N GLY A 319 6.81 26.72 -17.36
CA GLY A 319 6.24 25.48 -16.87
C GLY A 319 6.72 24.27 -17.67
N SER A 320 6.76 24.37 -18.99
CA SER A 320 7.19 23.25 -19.84
C SER A 320 8.67 22.90 -19.70
N ARG A 321 9.54 23.88 -19.44
CA ARG A 321 10.95 23.61 -19.08
C ARG A 321 11.08 22.94 -17.72
N MET A 322 10.29 23.36 -16.73
CA MET A 322 10.24 22.70 -15.43
C MET A 322 9.74 21.26 -15.56
N LEU A 323 8.70 21.01 -16.37
CA LEU A 323 8.20 19.66 -16.66
C LEU A 323 9.30 18.77 -17.25
N ASN A 324 10.07 19.28 -18.22
CA ASN A 324 11.19 18.53 -18.79
C ASN A 324 12.29 18.24 -17.77
N ARG A 325 12.56 19.17 -16.84
CA ARG A 325 13.48 18.93 -15.71
C ARG A 325 12.99 17.80 -14.82
N CYS A 326 11.73 17.83 -14.39
CA CYS A 326 11.15 16.76 -13.56
C CYS A 326 11.20 15.39 -14.24
N LEU A 327 10.97 15.33 -15.56
CA LEU A 327 11.12 14.09 -16.33
C LEU A 327 12.59 13.59 -16.35
N THR A 328 13.54 14.51 -16.46
CA THR A 328 14.97 14.20 -16.41
C THR A 328 15.38 13.69 -15.03
N GLU A 329 14.98 14.37 -13.96
CA GLU A 329 15.17 13.95 -12.56
C GLU A 329 14.60 12.55 -12.31
N LEU A 330 13.40 12.25 -12.87
CA LEU A 330 12.82 10.91 -12.80
C LEU A 330 13.70 9.84 -13.49
N SER A 331 14.41 10.20 -14.55
CA SER A 331 15.29 9.25 -15.27
C SER A 331 16.57 9.00 -14.49
N GLU A 332 17.13 10.06 -13.90
CA GLU A 332 18.28 10.00 -13.01
C GLU A 332 17.98 9.15 -11.77
N ALA A 333 16.82 9.35 -11.14
CA ALA A 333 16.35 8.54 -10.00
C ALA A 333 16.25 7.03 -10.34
N LEU A 334 15.94 6.71 -11.60
CA LEU A 334 15.79 5.35 -12.09
C LEU A 334 17.08 4.76 -12.67
N ASP A 335 18.14 5.56 -12.80
CA ASP A 335 19.45 5.12 -13.26
C ASP A 335 20.19 4.41 -12.10
N PRO A 336 20.59 3.13 -12.27
CA PRO A 336 21.38 2.44 -11.26
C PRO A 336 22.83 2.97 -11.15
N THR A 337 23.27 3.84 -12.06
CA THR A 337 24.63 4.37 -12.09
C THR A 337 24.79 5.48 -11.05
N PRO A 338 25.76 5.39 -10.11
CA PRO A 338 25.99 6.46 -9.15
C PRO A 338 26.39 7.75 -9.88
N PRO A 339 26.01 8.94 -9.37
CA PRO A 339 26.40 10.21 -9.99
C PRO A 339 27.91 10.26 -10.09
N SER A 340 28.42 10.51 -11.29
CA SER A 340 29.86 10.67 -11.54
C SER A 340 30.41 11.74 -10.60
N SER A 341 31.48 11.42 -9.89
CA SER A 341 32.16 12.30 -8.93
C SER A 341 32.69 13.63 -9.51
N ASP A 342 32.51 13.86 -10.80
CA ASP A 342 32.98 15.05 -11.52
C ASP A 342 32.08 16.29 -11.35
N ASP A 343 30.86 16.14 -10.83
CA ASP A 343 29.92 17.26 -10.66
C ASP A 343 29.93 17.86 -9.23
N ARG A 344 30.76 17.32 -8.33
CA ARG A 344 31.07 18.00 -7.06
C ARG A 344 32.20 18.99 -7.32
N GLY A 345 31.80 20.22 -7.65
CA GLY A 345 32.73 21.35 -7.72
C GLY A 345 33.66 21.41 -6.50
N PRO A 346 34.91 21.90 -6.67
CA PRO A 346 35.95 21.76 -5.66
C PRO A 346 35.51 22.36 -4.31
N PRO A 347 35.89 21.73 -3.18
CA PRO A 347 35.48 22.19 -1.86
C PRO A 347 35.97 23.63 -1.64
N GLN A 348 35.02 24.53 -1.35
CA GLN A 348 35.34 25.88 -0.91
C GLN A 348 36.18 25.77 0.37
N ARG A 349 37.47 26.09 0.25
CA ARG A 349 38.35 26.30 1.40
C ARG A 349 37.86 27.57 2.10
N SER A 350 37.19 27.39 3.23
CA SER A 350 36.99 28.47 4.21
C SER A 350 38.35 28.88 4.76
N GLY A 351 38.81 30.06 4.35
CA GLY A 351 39.98 30.72 4.92
C GLY A 351 39.73 31.13 6.37
N THR A 352 40.77 30.95 7.17
CA THR A 352 40.95 31.38 8.56
C THR A 352 40.79 32.87 8.77
#